data_AF-A0A3D0I957-F1
#
_entry.id   AF-A0A3D0I957-F1
#
_cell.length_a   1.000
_cell.length_b   1.000
_cell.length_c   1.000
_cell.angle_alpha   90.00
_cell.angle_beta   90.00
_cell.angle_gamma   90.00
#
_symmetry.space_group_name_H-M   'P 1'
#
loop_
_entity.id
_entity.type
_entity.pdbx_description
1 polymer ?
#
loop_
_entity_poly.entity_id
_entity_poly.type
_entity_poly.pdbx_seq_one_letter_code
_entity_poly.pdbx_strand_id
1 'polypeptide(L)'
;RAVVNFQGPLVFLVVSRYHGGAYVVFSRSLNERVRALALGGSFASVIGGGAAAAAVFGREVGARAAADPRIRALRRALGPHPSAEARAAYERRLEEIRFEKQAEIAAEFDAIHTVERAHKVGSLERILPASAMRPTLIALLEGDAPE
;
A
#
# COMPACT_ATOMS: atom_id res chain seq x y z
N ARG A 1 -18.08 17.13 3.05
CA ARG A 1 -19.40 17.70 3.44
C ARG A 1 -20.35 16.63 3.98
N ALA A 2 -20.63 15.55 3.25
CA ALA A 2 -21.51 14.47 3.74
C ALA A 2 -21.03 13.90 5.09
N VAL A 3 -19.76 13.48 5.18
CA VAL A 3 -19.15 12.98 6.44
C VAL A 3 -19.26 14.01 7.57
N VAL A 4 -18.92 15.27 7.30
CA VAL A 4 -18.97 16.37 8.28
C VAL A 4 -20.39 16.59 8.83
N ASN A 5 -21.41 16.53 7.97
CA ASN A 5 -22.78 16.86 8.35
C ASN A 5 -23.58 15.66 8.89
N PHE A 6 -23.06 14.44 8.74
CA PHE A 6 -23.76 13.22 9.14
C PHE A 6 -23.90 13.11 10.66
N GLN A 7 -25.13 12.89 11.13
CA GLN A 7 -25.46 12.87 12.57
C GLN A 7 -25.65 11.45 13.13
N GLY A 8 -25.67 10.42 12.29
CA GLY A 8 -25.81 9.03 12.73
C GLY A 8 -24.48 8.35 13.06
N PRO A 9 -24.52 7.06 13.46
CA PRO A 9 -23.34 6.23 13.62
C PRO A 9 -22.59 6.05 12.30
N LEU A 10 -21.28 6.33 12.28
CA LEU A 10 -20.47 6.24 11.07
C LEU A 10 -19.25 5.38 11.32
N VAL A 11 -19.25 4.16 10.78
CA VAL A 11 -18.16 3.21 10.95
C VAL A 11 -17.37 3.08 9.64
N PHE A 12 -16.07 3.30 9.73
CA PHE A 12 -15.10 3.09 8.66
C PHE A 12 -14.23 1.87 9.00
N LEU A 13 -14.45 0.76 8.30
CA LEU A 13 -13.71 -0.49 8.51
C LEU A 13 -12.79 -0.79 7.33
N VAL A 14 -11.49 -0.82 7.58
CA VAL A 14 -10.49 -1.27 6.60
C VAL A 14 -10.50 -2.80 6.53
N VAL A 15 -10.87 -3.34 5.37
CA VAL A 15 -10.94 -4.80 5.14
C VAL A 15 -9.67 -5.34 4.47
N SER A 16 -9.03 -4.55 3.60
CA SER A 16 -7.86 -4.99 2.82
C SER A 16 -6.73 -3.98 2.80
N ARG A 17 -6.91 -2.86 2.10
CA ARG A 17 -5.90 -1.82 1.95
C ARG A 17 -6.52 -0.44 2.10
N TYR A 18 -5.77 0.42 2.76
CA TYR A 18 -6.16 1.79 3.06
C TYR A 18 -5.02 2.73 2.73
N HIS A 19 -5.26 3.69 1.84
CA HIS A 19 -4.27 4.67 1.42
C HIS A 19 -4.69 6.09 1.81
N GLY A 20 -3.74 7.02 1.89
CA GLY A 20 -3.89 8.34 2.54
C GLY A 20 -5.05 9.20 2.04
N GLY A 21 -5.46 9.05 0.77
CA GLY A 21 -6.64 9.76 0.24
C GLY A 21 -7.93 9.45 1.01
N ALA A 22 -8.14 8.19 1.40
CA ALA A 22 -9.30 7.81 2.19
C ALA A 22 -9.17 8.28 3.65
N TYR A 23 -7.95 8.39 4.19
CA TYR A 23 -7.70 8.90 5.53
C TYR A 23 -8.16 10.32 5.75
N VAL A 24 -7.91 11.18 4.77
CA VAL A 24 -8.34 12.57 4.89
C VAL A 24 -9.87 12.69 4.91
N VAL A 25 -10.60 11.78 4.25
CA VAL A 25 -12.06 11.83 4.14
C VAL A 25 -12.77 11.24 5.36
N PHE A 26 -12.20 10.19 5.98
CA PHE A 26 -12.75 9.51 7.16
C PHE A 26 -11.96 9.80 8.43
N SER A 27 -11.41 11.01 8.54
CA SER A 27 -10.73 11.47 9.75
C SER A 27 -11.74 11.85 10.83
N ARG A 28 -11.48 11.42 12.07
CA ARG A 28 -12.22 11.86 13.27
C ARG A 28 -12.17 13.37 13.48
N SER A 29 -11.13 14.05 12.98
CA SER A 29 -11.06 15.52 13.01
C SER A 29 -12.15 16.19 12.18
N LEU A 30 -12.79 15.47 11.25
CA LEU A 30 -13.92 15.98 10.45
C LEU A 30 -15.27 15.72 11.11
N ASN A 31 -15.40 14.64 11.89
CA ASN A 31 -16.61 14.27 12.61
C ASN A 31 -16.24 13.26 13.71
N GLU A 32 -16.45 13.63 14.97
CA GLU A 32 -16.12 12.82 16.15
C GLU A 32 -16.88 11.48 16.20
N ARG A 33 -18.02 11.38 15.49
CA ARG A 33 -18.80 10.13 15.37
C ARG A 33 -18.15 9.10 14.45
N VAL A 34 -17.09 9.45 13.71
CA VAL A 34 -16.38 8.49 12.87
C VAL A 34 -15.68 7.47 13.75
N ARG A 35 -16.05 6.21 13.58
CA ARG A 35 -15.40 5.05 14.18
C ARG A 35 -14.47 4.39 13.17
N ALA A 36 -13.16 4.53 13.30
CA ALA A 36 -12.16 4.02 12.36
C ALA A 36 -11.51 2.71 12.87
N LEU A 37 -11.72 1.62 12.15
CA LEU A 37 -11.32 0.26 12.52
C LEU A 37 -10.58 -0.40 11.37
N ALA A 38 -9.83 -1.46 11.66
CA ALA A 38 -9.26 -2.33 10.63
C ALA A 38 -9.39 -3.81 11.01
N LEU A 39 -9.43 -4.68 10.00
CA LEU A 39 -9.22 -6.10 10.21
C LEU A 39 -7.72 -6.41 10.32
N GLY A 40 -7.35 -7.34 11.21
CA GLY A 40 -5.99 -7.85 11.27
C GLY A 40 -5.54 -8.41 9.92
N GLY A 41 -4.29 -8.14 9.53
CA GLY A 41 -3.73 -8.52 8.23
C GLY A 41 -4.09 -7.60 7.06
N SER A 42 -4.85 -6.51 7.30
CA SER A 42 -5.01 -5.43 6.33
C SER A 42 -3.84 -4.43 6.38
N PHE A 43 -3.77 -3.52 5.41
CA PHE A 43 -2.66 -2.57 5.23
C PHE A 43 -3.12 -1.12 5.30
N ALA A 44 -2.25 -0.25 5.82
CA ALA A 44 -2.51 1.19 5.93
C ALA A 44 -1.24 1.99 5.61
N SER A 45 -1.33 2.87 4.60
CA SER A 45 -0.21 3.69 4.15
C SER A 45 -0.67 5.04 3.59
N VAL A 46 0.25 5.98 3.34
CA VAL A 46 -0.10 7.23 2.62
C VAL A 46 -0.29 6.95 1.12
N ILE A 47 0.57 6.10 0.55
CA ILE A 47 0.59 5.71 -0.85
C ILE A 47 0.74 4.18 -0.93
N GLY A 48 0.12 3.51 -1.90
CA GLY A 48 0.30 2.07 -2.07
C GLY A 48 1.68 1.72 -2.61
N GLY A 49 2.21 0.54 -2.25
CA GLY A 49 3.56 0.11 -2.62
C GLY A 49 3.86 0.20 -4.11
N GLY A 50 2.93 -0.18 -5.00
CA GLY A 50 3.13 -0.08 -6.44
C GLY A 50 3.34 1.36 -6.94
N ALA A 51 2.53 2.30 -6.42
CA ALA A 51 2.66 3.72 -6.73
C ALA A 51 3.92 4.33 -6.08
N ALA A 52 4.27 3.88 -4.87
CA ALA A 52 5.52 4.27 -4.22
C ALA A 52 6.74 3.80 -5.02
N ALA A 53 6.75 2.55 -5.46
CA ALA A 53 7.83 1.97 -6.25
C ALA A 53 8.03 2.73 -7.58
N ALA A 54 6.94 3.10 -8.25
CA ALA A 54 6.98 3.88 -9.49
C ALA A 54 7.43 5.33 -9.29
N ALA A 55 6.81 6.04 -8.33
CA ALA A 55 6.93 7.49 -8.22
C ALA A 55 8.04 7.95 -7.27
N VAL A 56 8.39 7.13 -6.28
CA VAL A 56 9.36 7.49 -5.22
C VAL A 56 10.66 6.72 -5.37
N PHE A 57 10.60 5.43 -5.73
CA PHE A 57 11.76 4.54 -5.74
C PHE A 57 12.34 4.23 -7.12
N GLY A 58 12.04 5.03 -8.15
CA GLY A 58 12.53 4.76 -9.52
C GLY A 58 14.07 4.61 -9.64
N ARG A 59 14.84 5.37 -8.84
CA ARG A 59 16.31 5.23 -8.76
C ARG A 59 16.74 3.86 -8.20
N GLU A 60 16.09 3.41 -7.13
CA GLU A 60 16.36 2.12 -6.49
C GLU A 60 15.94 0.96 -7.39
N VAL A 61 14.76 1.05 -8.05
CA VAL A 61 14.32 0.09 -9.07
C VAL A 61 15.38 -0.05 -10.17
N GLY A 62 15.86 1.07 -10.70
CA GLY A 62 16.90 1.09 -11.72
C GLY A 62 18.22 0.47 -11.26
N ALA A 63 18.64 0.77 -10.02
CA ALA A 63 19.86 0.20 -9.44
C ALA A 63 19.75 -1.33 -9.27
N ARG A 64 18.64 -1.82 -8.69
CA ARG A 64 18.40 -3.26 -8.52
C ARG A 64 18.29 -4.00 -9.85
N ALA A 65 17.62 -3.41 -10.85
CA ALA A 65 17.52 -4.00 -12.18
C ALA A 65 18.89 -4.07 -12.88
N ALA A 66 19.72 -3.03 -12.77
CA ALA A 66 21.08 -3.02 -13.33
C ALA A 66 22.04 -4.00 -12.60
N ALA A 67 21.78 -4.28 -11.33
CA ALA A 67 22.53 -5.24 -10.54
C ALA A 67 22.10 -6.70 -10.78
N ASP A 68 20.92 -6.94 -11.37
CA ASP A 68 20.40 -8.28 -11.60
C ASP A 68 21.37 -9.15 -12.43
N PRO A 69 21.69 -10.39 -11.99
CA PRO A 69 22.63 -11.26 -12.70
C PRO A 69 22.28 -11.49 -14.17
N ARG A 70 20.98 -11.53 -14.51
CA ARG A 70 20.49 -11.74 -15.88
C ARG A 70 20.83 -10.54 -16.77
N ILE A 71 20.67 -9.32 -16.26
CA ILE A 71 21.03 -8.08 -16.95
C ILE A 71 22.54 -7.93 -17.07
N ARG A 72 23.29 -8.24 -16.01
CA ARG A 72 24.75 -8.22 -16.03
C ARG A 72 25.33 -9.19 -17.06
N ALA A 73 24.75 -10.38 -17.19
CA ALA A 73 25.16 -11.36 -18.20
C ALA A 73 24.91 -10.82 -19.63
N LEU A 74 23.71 -10.31 -19.90
CA LEU A 74 23.38 -9.74 -21.21
C LEU A 74 24.24 -8.51 -21.55
N ARG A 75 24.52 -7.64 -20.57
CA ARG A 75 25.39 -6.49 -20.75
C ARG A 75 26.81 -6.89 -21.13
N ARG A 76 27.34 -7.99 -20.57
CA ARG A 76 28.66 -8.52 -20.97
C ARG A 76 28.63 -9.10 -22.38
N ALA A 77 27.54 -9.75 -22.77
CA ALA A 77 27.40 -10.37 -24.09
C ALA A 77 27.23 -9.35 -25.25
N LEU A 78 26.74 -8.14 -24.98
CA LEU A 78 26.53 -7.10 -25.99
C LEU A 78 27.82 -6.65 -26.71
N GLY A 79 28.98 -6.68 -26.04
CA GLY A 79 30.24 -6.20 -26.61
C GLY A 79 30.25 -4.68 -26.93
N PRO A 80 31.31 -4.17 -27.58
CA PRO A 80 31.46 -2.73 -27.87
C PRO A 80 30.60 -2.24 -29.04
N HIS A 81 30.26 -3.12 -29.99
CA HIS A 81 29.47 -2.80 -31.18
C HIS A 81 28.29 -3.77 -31.34
N PRO A 82 27.28 -3.68 -30.47
CA PRO A 82 26.12 -4.56 -30.54
C PRO A 82 25.27 -4.30 -31.80
N SER A 83 24.68 -5.35 -32.36
CA SER A 83 23.65 -5.21 -33.38
C SER A 83 22.40 -4.53 -32.81
N ALA A 84 21.59 -3.92 -33.68
CA ALA A 84 20.31 -3.33 -33.28
C ALA A 84 19.39 -4.36 -32.59
N GLU A 85 19.41 -5.60 -33.07
CA GLU A 85 18.62 -6.69 -32.51
C GLU A 85 19.10 -7.10 -31.11
N ALA A 86 20.41 -7.20 -30.88
CA ALA A 86 20.98 -7.48 -29.57
C ALA A 86 20.66 -6.36 -28.56
N ARG A 87 20.74 -5.09 -29.01
CA ARG A 87 20.38 -3.94 -28.18
C ARG A 87 18.90 -3.94 -27.80
N ALA A 88 18.01 -4.21 -28.76
CA ALA A 88 16.58 -4.31 -28.50
C ALA A 88 16.25 -5.48 -27.55
N ALA A 89 16.93 -6.63 -27.67
CA ALA A 89 16.75 -7.75 -26.76
C ALA A 89 17.20 -7.41 -25.33
N TYR A 90 18.32 -6.71 -25.16
CA TYR A 90 18.77 -6.21 -23.87
C TYR A 90 17.77 -5.24 -23.25
N GLU A 91 17.28 -4.26 -24.02
CA GLU A 91 16.33 -3.26 -23.54
C GLU A 91 15.00 -3.89 -23.11
N ARG A 92 14.46 -4.84 -23.89
CA ARG A 92 13.26 -5.61 -23.48
C ARG A 92 13.47 -6.34 -22.17
N ARG A 93 14.60 -7.07 -22.04
CA ARG A 93 14.87 -7.81 -20.82
C ARG A 93 15.08 -6.89 -19.63
N LEU A 94 15.73 -5.74 -19.82
CA LEU A 94 15.90 -4.74 -18.78
C LEU A 94 14.56 -4.20 -18.27
N GLU A 95 13.61 -3.93 -19.15
CA GLU A 95 12.26 -3.50 -18.76
C GLU A 95 11.51 -4.60 -17.99
N GLU A 96 11.57 -5.85 -18.44
CA GLU A 96 10.99 -6.98 -17.68
C GLU A 96 11.54 -7.06 -16.25
N ILE A 97 12.87 -6.97 -16.10
CA ILE A 97 13.50 -6.98 -14.78
C ILE A 97 13.12 -5.74 -13.96
N ARG A 98 13.01 -4.56 -14.59
CA ARG A 98 12.53 -3.36 -13.89
C ARG A 98 11.13 -3.56 -13.30
N PHE A 99 10.21 -4.18 -14.04
CA PHE A 99 8.88 -4.51 -13.52
C PHE A 99 8.95 -5.49 -12.35
N GLU A 100 9.79 -6.53 -12.43
CA GLU A 100 10.02 -7.45 -11.30
C GLU A 100 10.54 -6.70 -10.06
N LYS A 101 11.55 -5.82 -10.22
CA LYS A 101 12.14 -5.05 -9.12
C LYS A 101 11.19 -4.00 -8.54
N GLN A 102 10.32 -3.43 -9.38
CA GLN A 102 9.27 -2.55 -8.91
C GLN A 102 8.26 -3.30 -8.04
N ALA A 103 7.88 -4.53 -8.41
CA ALA A 103 6.98 -5.36 -7.60
C ALA A 103 7.62 -5.78 -6.27
N GLU A 104 8.91 -6.15 -6.27
CA GLU A 104 9.66 -6.46 -5.04
C GLU A 104 9.67 -5.26 -4.06
N ILE A 105 10.05 -4.07 -4.55
CA ILE A 105 10.07 -2.85 -3.72
C ILE A 105 8.67 -2.48 -3.25
N ALA A 106 7.64 -2.66 -4.09
CA ALA A 106 6.26 -2.43 -3.69
C ALA A 106 5.86 -3.33 -2.51
N ALA A 107 6.22 -4.61 -2.55
CA ALA A 107 5.96 -5.56 -1.47
C ALA A 107 6.74 -5.20 -0.19
N GLU A 108 8.02 -4.83 -0.31
CA GLU A 108 8.83 -4.35 0.82
C GLU A 108 8.22 -3.10 1.46
N PHE A 109 7.74 -2.16 0.64
CA PHE A 109 7.07 -0.96 1.11
C PHE A 109 5.79 -1.32 1.88
N ASP A 110 4.92 -2.14 1.29
CA ASP A 110 3.65 -2.52 1.94
C ASP A 110 3.89 -3.31 3.24
N ALA A 111 4.95 -4.13 3.33
CA ALA A 111 5.28 -4.89 4.53
C ALA A 111 5.63 -4.01 5.74
N ILE A 112 6.14 -2.80 5.52
CA ILE A 112 6.45 -1.84 6.59
C ILE A 112 5.20 -1.02 6.98
N HIS A 113 4.24 -0.88 6.07
CA HIS A 113 3.05 -0.04 6.24
C HIS A 113 1.81 -0.85 6.65
N THR A 114 1.78 -1.22 7.92
CA THR A 114 0.74 -2.08 8.49
C THR A 114 -0.32 -1.30 9.29
N VAL A 115 -1.47 -1.94 9.54
CA VAL A 115 -2.53 -1.35 10.37
C VAL A 115 -2.15 -1.22 11.84
N GLU A 116 -1.24 -2.05 12.35
CA GLU A 116 -0.68 -1.92 13.70
C GLU A 116 0.07 -0.60 13.86
N ARG A 117 0.82 -0.19 12.84
CA ARG A 117 1.49 1.12 12.85
C ARG A 117 0.47 2.25 12.79
N ALA A 118 -0.54 2.13 11.94
CA ALA A 118 -1.62 3.12 11.85
C ALA A 118 -2.40 3.26 13.16
N HIS A 119 -2.64 2.15 13.87
CA HIS A 119 -3.24 2.16 15.20
C HIS A 119 -2.34 2.84 16.23
N LYS A 120 -1.03 2.52 16.27
CA LYS A 120 -0.06 3.14 17.19
C LYS A 120 0.04 4.65 17.07
N VAL A 121 -0.18 5.21 15.88
CA VAL A 121 -0.15 6.66 15.63
C VAL A 121 -1.54 7.31 15.74
N GLY A 122 -2.57 6.57 16.17
CA GLY A 122 -3.93 7.08 16.38
C GLY A 122 -4.77 7.23 15.11
N SER A 123 -4.31 6.72 13.96
CA SER A 123 -5.07 6.74 12.71
C SER A 123 -6.21 5.71 12.67
N LEU A 124 -6.12 4.67 13.51
CA LEU A 124 -7.15 3.65 13.71
C LEU A 124 -7.38 3.47 15.20
N GLU A 125 -8.62 3.24 15.61
CA GLU A 125 -8.96 3.02 17.00
C GLU A 125 -8.65 1.61 17.47
N ARG A 126 -8.98 0.63 16.63
CA ARG A 126 -8.92 -0.78 16.99
C ARG A 126 -8.65 -1.61 15.76
N ILE A 127 -7.96 -2.73 16.00
CA ILE A 127 -7.76 -3.79 15.03
C ILE A 127 -8.58 -4.99 15.49
N LEU A 128 -9.40 -5.52 14.61
CA LEU A 128 -10.33 -6.60 14.89
C LEU A 128 -9.87 -7.89 14.20
N PRO A 129 -9.97 -9.06 14.86
CA PRO A 129 -9.97 -10.31 14.11
C PRO A 129 -11.23 -10.37 13.24
N ALA A 130 -11.14 -11.01 12.07
CA ALA A 130 -12.26 -11.11 11.12
C ALA A 130 -13.52 -11.74 11.76
N SER A 131 -13.35 -12.68 12.69
CA SER A 131 -14.45 -13.32 13.44
C SER A 131 -15.24 -12.34 14.32
N ALA A 132 -14.59 -11.28 14.83
CA ALA A 132 -15.25 -10.27 15.66
C ALA A 132 -15.92 -9.15 14.84
N MET A 133 -15.74 -9.14 13.52
CA MET A 133 -16.24 -8.05 12.66
C MET A 133 -17.75 -7.85 12.80
N ARG A 134 -18.53 -8.90 12.52
CA ARG A 134 -20.01 -8.82 12.55
C ARG A 134 -20.56 -8.35 13.89
N PRO A 135 -20.24 -9.00 15.04
CA PRO A 135 -20.79 -8.56 16.33
C PRO A 135 -20.33 -7.13 16.70
N THR A 136 -19.10 -6.75 16.37
CA THR A 136 -18.59 -5.39 16.66
C THR A 136 -19.33 -4.32 15.85
N LEU A 137 -19.58 -4.58 14.55
CA LEU A 137 -20.29 -3.64 13.69
C LEU A 137 -21.74 -3.45 14.15
N ILE A 138 -22.42 -4.51 14.58
CA ILE A 138 -23.78 -4.44 15.13
C ILE A 138 -23.79 -3.53 16.36
N ALA A 139 -22.94 -3.81 17.35
CA ALA A 139 -22.86 -3.00 18.58
C ALA A 139 -22.56 -1.52 18.32
N LEU A 140 -21.65 -1.21 17.37
CA LEU A 140 -21.32 0.17 17.02
C LEU A 140 -22.46 0.92 16.33
N LEU A 141 -23.28 0.21 15.54
CA LEU A 141 -24.40 0.81 14.82
C LEU A 141 -25.63 0.97 15.71
N GLU A 142 -25.82 0.07 16.69
CA GLU A 142 -26.93 0.13 17.65
C GLU A 142 -26.67 1.10 18.81
N GLY A 143 -25.42 1.53 19.02
CA GLY A 143 -25.03 2.45 20.09
C GLY A 143 -24.62 1.75 21.40
N ASP A 144 -24.51 0.42 21.36
CA ASP A 144 -24.21 -0.45 22.51
C ASP A 144 -22.71 -0.74 22.68
N ALA A 145 -21.84 -0.07 21.91
CA ALA A 145 -20.41 -0.31 21.99
C ALA A 145 -19.84 0.28 23.30
N PRO A 146 -19.17 -0.52 24.15
CA PRO A 146 -18.45 0.01 25.30
C PRO A 146 -17.34 0.96 24.80
N GLU A 147 -17.15 2.07 25.53
CA GLU A 147 -16.06 3.05 25.31
C GLU A 147 -14.68 2.37 25.27
#